data_AF-M5TCS5-F1
#
_entry.id   AF-M5TCS5-F1
#
_cell.length_a   1.000
_cell.length_b   1.000
_cell.length_c   1.000
_cell.angle_alpha   90.00
_cell.angle_beta   90.00
_cell.angle_gamma   90.00
#
_symmetry.space_group_name_H-M   'P 1'
#
loop_
_entity.id
_entity.type
_entity.pdbx_description
1 polymer ?
#
loop_
_entity_poly.entity_id
_entity_poly.type
_entity_poly.pdbx_seq_one_letter_code
_entity_poly.pdbx_strand_id
1 'polypeptide(L)'
;MRRIGNLPSETQANRFCDYLQTQSIDAKSSSSDESAPPATTDHDIWIRHEQDVEKARELFSRFQSDPTSSEYDVSAEAARMRKQRSEQIAQKIAAQKKSQMRLNRATGGRGFSGGLGGPGQTPATIPVTIAVIVLATIIGFATNFSRVPMNPDGTGEGSDWAVYNALTCVDNPTYYATGDAFASIKSGQVWRLFSPMLLHGSMMHLAFNMINLYILGGVVERIHGSWFYLFLLLACQAIATTTQIALPDWLEPPLAIGASGAVFGVFGFVWIRPKMQASYPVEIPSFNVKFMLGFLVLCFTPIIPGIANGAHVGGLIVGVIVAAVAPPRF
;
A
#
# COMPACT_ATOMS: atom_id res chain seq x y z
N MET A 1 -23.05 -2.34 0.50
CA MET A 1 -24.00 -2.70 1.57
C MET A 1 -24.98 -3.70 1.00
N ARG A 2 -25.45 -4.66 1.79
CA ARG A 2 -26.44 -5.66 1.38
C ARG A 2 -27.70 -5.50 2.22
N ARG A 3 -28.86 -5.44 1.55
CA ARG A 3 -30.16 -5.46 2.20
C ARG A 3 -30.45 -6.88 2.70
N ILE A 4 -30.85 -7.02 3.96
CA ILE A 4 -31.19 -8.32 4.56
C ILE A 4 -32.70 -8.49 4.81
N GLY A 5 -33.45 -7.39 4.86
CA GLY A 5 -34.89 -7.40 5.08
C GLY A 5 -35.39 -6.01 5.45
N ASN A 6 -36.64 -5.93 5.88
CA ASN A 6 -37.29 -4.73 6.36
C ASN A 6 -38.02 -4.95 7.69
N LEU A 7 -38.19 -3.89 8.47
CA LEU A 7 -38.93 -3.88 9.72
C LEU A 7 -40.05 -2.83 9.68
N PRO A 8 -41.21 -3.10 10.30
CA PRO A 8 -42.41 -2.28 10.15
C PRO A 8 -42.35 -0.93 10.88
N SER A 9 -41.30 -0.66 11.65
CA SER A 9 -41.15 0.61 12.37
C SER A 9 -39.69 1.02 12.53
N GLU A 10 -39.45 2.32 12.55
CA GLU A 10 -38.13 2.91 12.83
C GLU A 10 -37.56 2.45 14.18
N THR A 11 -38.41 2.36 15.20
CA THR A 11 -38.01 1.93 16.55
C THR A 11 -37.49 0.50 16.56
N GLN A 12 -38.16 -0.43 15.88
CA GLN A 12 -37.67 -1.81 15.75
C GLN A 12 -36.39 -1.87 14.92
N ALA A 13 -36.31 -1.10 13.83
CA ALA A 13 -35.13 -1.03 12.99
C ALA A 13 -33.90 -0.50 13.75
N ASN A 14 -34.06 0.56 14.54
CA ASN A 14 -32.99 1.12 15.36
C ASN A 14 -32.61 0.16 16.49
N ARG A 15 -33.59 -0.47 17.16
CA ARG A 15 -33.32 -1.48 18.21
C ARG A 15 -32.49 -2.66 17.66
N PHE A 16 -32.84 -3.14 16.47
CA PHE A 16 -32.08 -4.22 15.83
C PHE A 16 -30.69 -3.75 15.37
N CYS A 17 -30.56 -2.56 14.78
CA CYS A 17 -29.25 -1.98 14.43
C CYS A 17 -28.34 -1.80 15.65
N ASP A 18 -28.90 -1.38 16.79
CA ASP A 18 -28.19 -1.23 18.05
C ASP A 18 -27.68 -2.59 18.55
N TYR A 19 -28.52 -3.61 18.47
CA TYR A 19 -28.13 -4.99 18.76
C TYR A 19 -27.02 -5.48 17.84
N LEU A 20 -27.15 -5.33 16.53
CA LEU A 20 -26.11 -5.69 15.57
C LEU A 20 -24.78 -4.99 15.87
N GLN A 21 -24.83 -3.73 16.31
CA GLN A 21 -23.63 -3.00 16.71
C GLN A 21 -22.90 -3.66 17.90
N THR A 22 -23.63 -4.15 18.91
CA THR A 22 -23.02 -4.91 20.03
C THR A 22 -22.40 -6.23 19.57
N GLN A 23 -22.93 -6.80 18.49
CA GLN A 23 -22.39 -8.00 17.82
C GLN A 23 -21.24 -7.67 16.86
N SER A 24 -20.74 -6.43 16.87
CA SER A 24 -19.70 -5.91 15.97
C SER A 24 -20.08 -5.93 14.48
N ILE A 25 -21.37 -5.85 14.17
CA ILE A 25 -21.91 -5.80 12.80
C ILE A 25 -22.30 -4.35 12.48
N ASP A 26 -21.66 -3.75 11.46
CA ASP A 26 -21.96 -2.38 11.01
C ASP A 26 -23.21 -2.39 10.11
N ALA A 27 -24.31 -1.89 10.67
CA ALA A 27 -25.62 -1.86 10.04
C ALA A 27 -26.19 -0.43 9.97
N LYS A 28 -27.07 -0.20 8.99
CA LYS A 28 -27.86 1.02 8.86
C LYS A 28 -29.31 0.68 8.53
N SER A 29 -30.23 1.42 9.12
CA SER A 29 -31.63 1.47 8.70
C SER A 29 -31.85 2.62 7.72
N SER A 30 -32.74 2.43 6.75
CA SER A 30 -33.27 3.51 5.88
C SER A 30 -34.75 3.30 5.63
N SER A 31 -35.53 4.37 5.44
CA SER A 31 -36.92 4.25 5.00
C SER A 31 -36.98 3.59 3.62
N SER A 32 -37.88 2.61 3.45
CA SER A 32 -38.09 1.93 2.16
C SER A 32 -38.78 2.82 1.12
N ASP A 33 -39.51 3.84 1.57
CA ASP A 33 -40.13 4.88 0.76
C ASP A 33 -39.99 6.25 1.44
N GLU A 34 -39.09 7.10 0.93
CA GLU A 34 -38.87 8.46 1.46
C GLU A 34 -40.07 9.41 1.24
N SER A 35 -41.04 9.02 0.41
CA SER A 35 -42.22 9.83 0.09
C SER A 35 -43.47 9.47 0.91
N ALA A 36 -43.43 8.38 1.67
CA ALA A 36 -44.54 7.90 2.49
C ALA A 36 -44.51 8.49 3.92
N PRO A 37 -45.68 8.65 4.59
CA PRO A 37 -45.73 9.14 5.97
C PRO A 37 -44.95 8.23 6.95
N PRO A 38 -44.19 8.77 7.93
CA PRO A 38 -43.30 7.99 8.80
C PRO A 38 -43.96 6.85 9.57
N ALA A 39 -45.27 6.94 9.82
CA ALA A 39 -46.03 5.95 10.57
C ALA A 39 -46.34 4.66 9.79
N THR A 40 -46.10 4.63 8.47
CA THR A 40 -46.48 3.51 7.58
C THR A 40 -45.32 2.99 6.74
N THR A 41 -44.11 3.50 6.94
CA THR A 41 -42.96 3.18 6.11
C THR A 41 -42.15 2.03 6.71
N ASP A 42 -42.02 0.94 5.98
CA ASP A 42 -41.09 -0.12 6.33
C ASP A 42 -39.65 0.42 6.29
N HIS A 43 -38.79 -0.04 7.18
CA HIS A 43 -37.38 0.34 7.24
C HIS A 43 -36.50 -0.81 6.79
N ASP A 44 -35.74 -0.58 5.71
CA ASP A 44 -34.76 -1.53 5.21
C ASP A 44 -33.53 -1.57 6.10
N ILE A 45 -33.05 -2.79 6.38
CA ILE A 45 -31.82 -3.04 7.12
C ILE A 45 -30.70 -3.39 6.15
N TRP A 46 -29.65 -2.59 6.18
CA TRP A 46 -28.48 -2.69 5.32
C TRP A 46 -27.24 -3.04 6.12
N ILE A 47 -26.56 -4.11 5.72
CA ILE A 47 -25.30 -4.55 6.32
C ILE A 47 -24.13 -4.05 5.48
N ARG A 48 -23.12 -3.48 6.14
CA ARG A 48 -21.98 -2.88 5.45
C ARG A 48 -21.06 -3.91 4.79
N HIS A 49 -20.71 -4.97 5.52
CA HIS A 49 -19.70 -5.94 5.12
C HIS A 49 -20.34 -7.27 4.72
N GLU A 50 -19.90 -7.85 3.58
CA GLU A 50 -20.47 -9.09 3.02
C GLU A 50 -20.37 -10.27 4.00
N GLN A 51 -19.23 -10.39 4.68
CA GLN A 51 -18.94 -11.45 5.65
C GLN A 51 -19.92 -11.50 6.83
N ASP A 52 -20.58 -10.37 7.14
CA ASP A 52 -21.51 -10.28 8.26
C ASP A 52 -22.96 -10.57 7.84
N VAL A 53 -23.24 -10.70 6.54
CA VAL A 53 -24.60 -10.78 5.99
C VAL A 53 -25.32 -12.04 6.43
N GLU A 54 -24.66 -13.19 6.40
CA GLU A 54 -25.26 -14.48 6.76
C GLU A 54 -25.61 -14.52 8.25
N LYS A 55 -24.65 -14.18 9.12
CA LYS A 55 -24.88 -14.03 10.56
C LYS A 55 -25.98 -13.00 10.84
N ALA A 56 -25.98 -11.86 10.15
CA ALA A 56 -27.01 -10.84 10.33
C ALA A 56 -28.40 -11.32 9.92
N ARG A 57 -28.53 -12.18 8.89
CA ARG A 57 -29.80 -12.80 8.49
C ARG A 57 -30.33 -13.74 9.56
N GLU A 58 -29.47 -14.56 10.17
CA GLU A 58 -29.86 -15.44 11.27
C GLU A 58 -30.37 -14.63 12.48
N LEU A 59 -29.62 -13.59 12.86
CA LEU A 59 -30.01 -12.68 13.95
C LEU A 59 -31.30 -11.93 13.61
N PHE A 60 -31.50 -11.56 12.35
CA PHE A 60 -32.71 -10.88 11.88
C PHE A 60 -33.94 -11.78 11.98
N SER A 61 -33.84 -13.04 11.56
CA SER A 61 -34.94 -14.01 11.72
C SER A 61 -35.29 -14.25 13.19
N ARG A 62 -34.28 -14.32 14.08
CA ARG A 62 -34.52 -14.40 15.53
C ARG A 62 -35.21 -13.16 16.07
N PHE A 63 -34.76 -11.97 15.68
CA PHE A 63 -35.36 -10.71 16.08
C PHE A 63 -36.82 -10.60 15.62
N GLN A 64 -37.15 -11.05 14.41
CA GLN A 64 -38.53 -11.05 13.91
C GLN A 64 -39.45 -11.97 14.72
N SER A 65 -38.93 -13.06 15.30
CA SER A 65 -39.74 -13.99 16.09
C SER A 65 -40.13 -13.43 17.47
N ASP A 66 -39.27 -12.61 18.09
CA ASP A 66 -39.57 -11.90 19.33
C ASP A 66 -38.80 -10.57 19.40
N PRO A 67 -39.30 -9.50 18.77
CA PRO A 67 -38.60 -8.21 18.72
C PRO A 67 -38.62 -7.46 20.06
N THR A 68 -39.39 -7.95 21.03
CA THR A 68 -39.56 -7.31 22.34
C THR A 68 -38.64 -7.87 23.43
N SER A 69 -37.97 -8.99 23.15
CA SER A 69 -36.99 -9.62 24.04
C SER A 69 -36.00 -8.62 24.63
N SER A 70 -35.74 -8.77 25.93
CA SER A 70 -34.78 -7.95 26.68
C SER A 70 -33.36 -8.05 26.16
N GLU A 71 -33.02 -9.10 25.40
CA GLU A 71 -31.69 -9.25 24.76
C GLU A 71 -31.37 -8.13 23.76
N TYR A 72 -32.40 -7.45 23.24
CA TYR A 72 -32.28 -6.35 22.29
C TYR A 72 -32.34 -4.97 22.97
N ASP A 73 -32.50 -4.90 24.30
CA ASP A 73 -32.49 -3.63 25.05
C ASP A 73 -31.05 -3.17 25.34
N VAL A 74 -30.32 -2.90 24.27
CA VAL A 74 -28.90 -2.53 24.32
C VAL A 74 -28.64 -1.11 23.83
N SER A 75 -29.68 -0.28 23.73
CA SER A 75 -29.60 1.08 23.20
C SER A 75 -28.58 1.95 23.94
N ALA A 76 -28.54 1.84 25.28
CA ALA A 76 -27.58 2.55 26.12
C ALA A 76 -26.14 2.07 25.91
N GLU A 77 -25.94 0.76 25.74
CA GLU A 77 -24.63 0.17 25.44
C GLU A 77 -24.16 0.58 24.04
N ALA A 78 -25.00 0.42 23.02
CA ALA A 78 -24.70 0.80 21.65
C ALA A 78 -24.40 2.31 21.53
N ALA A 79 -25.15 3.17 22.25
CA ALA A 79 -24.86 4.60 22.32
C ALA A 79 -23.50 4.91 22.95
N ARG A 80 -23.12 4.21 24.04
CA ARG A 80 -21.78 4.32 24.65
C ARG A 80 -20.69 3.91 23.67
N MET A 81 -20.87 2.79 22.95
CA MET A 81 -19.92 2.34 21.93
C MET A 81 -19.76 3.35 20.79
N ARG A 82 -20.85 3.97 20.29
CA ARG A 82 -20.77 5.03 19.26
C ARG A 82 -19.99 6.24 19.76
N LYS A 83 -20.28 6.68 20.99
CA LYS A 83 -19.60 7.82 21.61
C LYS A 83 -18.11 7.53 21.80
N GLN A 84 -17.74 6.37 22.32
CA GLN A 84 -16.34 5.97 22.46
C GLN A 84 -15.63 5.92 21.10
N ARG A 85 -16.26 5.34 20.06
CA ARG A 85 -15.69 5.28 18.71
C ARG A 85 -15.53 6.68 18.10
N SER A 86 -16.50 7.57 18.26
CA SER A 86 -16.41 8.94 17.74
C SER A 86 -15.34 9.76 18.46
N GLU A 87 -15.21 9.60 19.77
CA GLU A 87 -14.14 10.20 20.58
C GLU A 87 -12.75 9.70 20.15
N GLN A 88 -12.58 8.39 19.95
CA GLN A 88 -11.33 7.81 19.46
C GLN A 88 -10.96 8.34 18.06
N ILE A 89 -11.92 8.42 17.14
CA ILE A 89 -11.71 8.97 15.80
C ILE A 89 -11.32 10.45 15.89
N ALA A 90 -12.02 11.23 16.71
CA ALA A 90 -11.72 12.65 16.91
C ALA A 90 -10.32 12.86 17.50
N GLN A 91 -9.93 12.04 18.49
CA GLN A 91 -8.58 12.06 19.08
C GLN A 91 -7.51 11.70 18.05
N LYS A 92 -7.73 10.66 17.23
CA LYS A 92 -6.82 10.29 16.13
C LYS A 92 -6.65 11.44 15.16
N ILE A 93 -7.75 12.03 14.66
CA ILE A 93 -7.72 13.16 13.72
C ILE A 93 -6.98 14.36 14.32
N ALA A 94 -7.24 14.69 15.60
CA ALA A 94 -6.56 15.78 16.28
C ALA A 94 -5.04 15.52 16.41
N ALA A 95 -4.65 14.29 16.74
CA ALA A 95 -3.24 13.90 16.83
C ALA A 95 -2.54 13.98 15.46
N GLN A 96 -3.18 13.47 14.39
CA GLN A 96 -2.65 13.57 13.02
C GLN A 96 -2.50 15.02 12.58
N LYS A 97 -3.51 15.86 12.82
CA LYS A 97 -3.46 17.29 12.50
C LYS A 97 -2.32 18.00 13.23
N LYS A 98 -2.10 17.68 14.50
CA LYS A 98 -0.98 18.22 15.28
C LYS A 98 0.39 17.82 14.70
N SER A 99 0.57 16.55 14.35
CA SER A 99 1.79 16.06 13.71
C SER A 99 2.00 16.67 12.32
N GLN A 100 0.94 16.82 11.53
CA GLN A 100 1.00 17.46 10.21
C GLN A 100 1.41 18.94 10.32
N MET A 101 0.89 19.67 11.31
CA MET A 101 1.31 21.06 11.58
C MET A 101 2.79 21.15 11.99
N ARG A 102 3.26 20.23 12.85
CA ARG A 102 4.68 20.13 13.22
C ARG A 102 5.56 19.86 12.01
N LEU A 103 5.15 18.91 11.15
CA LEU A 103 5.85 18.59 9.91
C LEU A 103 5.90 19.81 8.99
N ASN A 104 4.76 20.43 8.68
CA ASN A 104 4.70 21.61 7.82
C ASN A 104 5.59 22.75 8.33
N ARG A 105 5.65 22.98 9.66
CA ARG A 105 6.54 24.00 10.23
C ARG A 105 8.01 23.65 10.05
N ALA A 106 8.38 22.38 10.23
CA ALA A 106 9.74 21.90 10.02
C ALA A 106 10.15 21.90 8.53
N THR A 107 9.19 21.75 7.61
CA THR A 107 9.44 21.63 6.17
C THR A 107 9.20 22.89 5.36
N GLY A 108 8.93 24.04 5.99
CA GLY A 108 8.74 25.32 5.31
C GLY A 108 7.35 25.53 4.68
N GLY A 109 6.30 24.90 5.22
CA GLY A 109 4.91 25.26 4.94
C GLY A 109 4.31 24.72 3.63
N ARG A 110 5.07 24.00 2.81
CA ARG A 110 4.54 23.34 1.60
C ARG A 110 3.89 22.00 1.97
N GLY A 111 2.56 22.00 2.04
CA GLY A 111 1.77 20.77 2.01
C GLY A 111 1.95 20.02 0.69
N PHE A 112 1.35 18.83 0.59
CA PHE A 112 1.45 17.89 -0.54
C PHE A 112 1.07 18.45 -1.92
N SER A 113 0.58 19.68 -2.03
CA SER A 113 0.17 20.32 -3.28
C SER A 113 1.37 20.92 -4.02
N GLY A 114 1.67 20.41 -5.20
CA GLY A 114 2.87 20.67 -6.02
C GLY A 114 3.03 22.07 -6.63
N GLY A 115 2.78 23.16 -5.90
CA GLY A 115 3.04 24.50 -6.42
C GLY A 115 4.52 24.87 -6.31
N LEU A 116 5.24 25.12 -7.41
CA LEU A 116 6.59 25.72 -7.48
C LEU A 116 6.68 27.00 -6.61
N GLY A 117 7.56 27.02 -5.60
CA GLY A 117 7.64 28.06 -4.58
C GLY A 117 8.77 29.06 -4.86
N GLY A 118 8.50 30.34 -4.58
CA GLY A 118 9.39 31.49 -4.79
C GLY A 118 10.60 31.58 -3.85
N PRO A 119 11.39 32.67 -3.95
CA PRO A 119 12.73 32.75 -3.36
C PRO A 119 12.68 32.89 -1.83
N GLY A 120 13.43 32.07 -1.10
CA GLY A 120 13.78 32.33 0.31
C GLY A 120 13.40 31.28 1.36
N GLN A 121 12.91 30.09 1.00
CA GLN A 121 12.62 29.01 1.96
C GLN A 121 13.38 27.74 1.59
N THR A 122 14.20 27.20 2.49
CA THR A 122 14.85 25.89 2.30
C THR A 122 13.75 24.81 2.36
N PRO A 123 13.41 24.13 1.24
CA PRO A 123 12.42 23.07 1.28
C PRO A 123 12.92 21.94 2.18
N ALA A 124 12.02 21.19 2.83
CA ALA A 124 12.41 19.84 3.24
C ALA A 124 12.78 19.05 1.99
N THR A 125 14.08 18.90 1.78
CA THR A 125 14.64 18.28 0.59
C THR A 125 14.34 16.79 0.61
N ILE A 126 14.08 16.23 -0.56
CA ILE A 126 13.95 14.78 -0.78
C ILE A 126 15.14 14.29 -1.63
N PRO A 127 16.40 14.52 -1.20
CA PRO A 127 17.58 14.33 -2.04
C PRO A 127 17.76 12.88 -2.47
N VAL A 128 17.46 11.90 -1.61
CA VAL A 128 17.59 10.48 -1.97
C VAL A 128 16.56 10.13 -3.03
N THR A 129 15.31 10.57 -2.85
CA THR A 129 14.24 10.36 -3.84
C THR A 129 14.63 10.95 -5.20
N ILE A 130 15.10 12.20 -5.23
CA ILE A 130 15.51 12.86 -6.48
C ILE A 130 16.73 12.18 -7.09
N ALA A 131 17.75 11.83 -6.30
CA ALA A 131 18.94 11.15 -6.79
C ALA A 131 18.60 9.81 -7.45
N VAL A 132 17.76 8.99 -6.82
CA VAL A 132 17.32 7.71 -7.38
C VAL A 132 16.52 7.93 -8.67
N ILE A 133 15.61 8.91 -8.70
CA ILE A 133 14.84 9.22 -9.91
C ILE A 133 15.74 9.63 -11.07
N VAL A 134 16.69 10.53 -10.81
CA VAL A 134 17.64 11.01 -11.83
C VAL A 134 18.51 9.87 -12.34
N LEU A 135 19.10 9.08 -11.44
CA LEU A 135 19.94 7.93 -11.82
C LEU A 135 19.16 6.89 -12.62
N ALA A 136 17.96 6.50 -12.17
CA ALA A 136 17.11 5.54 -12.87
C ALA A 136 16.68 6.07 -14.25
N THR A 137 16.45 7.38 -14.38
CA THR A 137 16.13 8.01 -15.67
C THR A 137 17.30 7.94 -16.62
N ILE A 138 18.49 8.36 -16.18
CA ILE A 138 19.72 8.31 -16.99
C ILE A 138 20.01 6.88 -17.43
N ILE A 139 19.98 5.93 -16.51
CA ILE A 139 20.25 4.51 -16.78
C ILE A 139 19.19 3.90 -17.69
N GLY A 140 17.92 4.26 -17.51
CA GLY A 140 16.83 3.86 -18.38
C GLY A 140 17.10 4.23 -19.84
N PHE A 141 17.51 5.47 -20.11
CA PHE A 141 17.86 5.89 -21.48
C PHE A 141 19.19 5.28 -21.96
N ALA A 142 20.22 5.22 -21.11
CA ALA A 142 21.53 4.67 -21.46
C ALA A 142 21.50 3.17 -21.82
N THR A 143 20.51 2.43 -21.34
CA THR A 143 20.32 1.00 -21.61
C THR A 143 19.19 0.72 -22.60
N ASN A 144 18.66 1.75 -23.27
CA ASN A 144 17.47 1.65 -24.13
C ASN A 144 16.32 0.88 -23.46
N PHE A 145 16.05 1.25 -22.19
CA PHE A 145 15.09 0.58 -21.33
C PHE A 145 15.36 -0.91 -21.17
N SER A 146 16.62 -1.28 -20.93
CA SER A 146 17.07 -2.67 -20.73
C SER A 146 16.78 -3.60 -21.90
N ARG A 147 16.51 -3.06 -23.10
CA ARG A 147 16.33 -3.82 -24.34
C ARG A 147 17.67 -4.01 -25.03
N VAL A 148 18.58 -4.68 -24.34
CA VAL A 148 19.94 -4.95 -24.84
C VAL A 148 19.95 -6.30 -25.56
N PRO A 149 20.53 -6.40 -26.77
CA PRO A 149 20.73 -7.67 -27.44
C PRO A 149 21.62 -8.59 -26.61
N MET A 150 21.26 -9.88 -26.52
CA MET A 150 22.06 -10.90 -25.83
C MET A 150 22.28 -12.11 -26.73
N ASN A 151 23.49 -12.63 -26.70
CA ASN A 151 23.88 -13.89 -27.30
C ASN A 151 23.34 -15.07 -26.49
N PRO A 152 23.27 -16.29 -27.07
CA PRO A 152 22.77 -17.48 -26.37
C PRO A 152 23.56 -17.87 -25.11
N ASP A 153 24.81 -17.44 -24.99
CA ASP A 153 25.67 -17.65 -23.83
C ASP A 153 25.52 -16.57 -22.73
N GLY A 154 24.56 -15.64 -22.90
CA GLY A 154 24.31 -14.54 -21.98
C GLY A 154 25.22 -13.33 -22.17
N THR A 155 26.18 -13.38 -23.09
CA THR A 155 27.03 -12.22 -23.43
C THR A 155 26.30 -11.22 -24.33
N GLY A 156 26.88 -10.05 -24.51
CA GLY A 156 26.40 -9.05 -25.47
C GLY A 156 27.46 -8.00 -25.73
N GLU A 157 27.14 -7.07 -26.62
CA GLU A 157 28.10 -6.08 -27.12
C GLU A 157 27.57 -4.66 -26.90
N GLY A 158 28.49 -3.70 -26.82
CA GLY A 158 28.15 -2.28 -26.66
C GLY A 158 28.11 -1.80 -25.21
N SER A 159 28.06 -0.46 -25.07
CA SER A 159 28.06 0.20 -23.76
C SER A 159 26.74 0.03 -23.00
N ASP A 160 25.62 -0.06 -23.72
CA ASP A 160 24.30 -0.32 -23.17
C ASP A 160 24.23 -1.71 -22.52
N TRP A 161 24.74 -2.74 -23.18
CA TRP A 161 24.88 -4.08 -22.61
C TRP A 161 25.81 -4.07 -21.39
N ALA A 162 26.96 -3.40 -21.46
CA ALA A 162 27.90 -3.34 -20.34
C ALA A 162 27.27 -2.70 -19.09
N VAL A 163 26.52 -1.60 -19.26
CA VAL A 163 25.78 -0.95 -18.16
C VAL A 163 24.66 -1.86 -17.64
N TYR A 164 23.88 -2.48 -18.54
CA TYR A 164 22.84 -3.42 -18.13
C TYR A 164 23.42 -4.60 -17.33
N ASN A 165 24.46 -5.26 -17.85
CA ASN A 165 25.06 -6.44 -17.23
C ASN A 165 25.69 -6.09 -15.87
N ALA A 166 26.25 -4.88 -15.70
CA ALA A 166 26.80 -4.44 -14.43
C ALA A 166 25.73 -4.21 -13.33
N LEU A 167 24.51 -3.82 -13.74
CA LEU A 167 23.45 -3.38 -12.81
C LEU A 167 22.34 -4.41 -12.58
N THR A 168 22.17 -5.38 -13.48
CA THR A 168 21.14 -6.42 -13.33
C THR A 168 21.40 -7.33 -12.12
N CYS A 169 20.37 -8.05 -11.67
CA CYS A 169 20.39 -8.84 -10.45
C CYS A 169 21.30 -10.08 -10.53
N VAL A 170 21.56 -10.57 -11.74
CA VAL A 170 22.42 -11.74 -12.01
C VAL A 170 23.48 -11.40 -13.04
N ASP A 171 24.66 -11.98 -12.95
CA ASP A 171 25.63 -11.91 -14.05
C ASP A 171 25.18 -12.94 -15.09
N ASN A 172 24.70 -12.49 -16.25
CA ASN A 172 24.08 -13.38 -17.24
C ASN A 172 25.05 -14.48 -17.74
N PRO A 173 26.29 -14.18 -18.17
CA PRO A 173 27.23 -15.23 -18.55
C PRO A 173 27.46 -16.26 -17.44
N THR A 174 27.63 -15.81 -16.20
CA THR A 174 27.85 -16.72 -15.05
C THR A 174 26.61 -17.56 -14.77
N TYR A 175 25.42 -16.96 -14.80
CA TYR A 175 24.15 -17.65 -14.56
C TYR A 175 23.89 -18.71 -15.64
N TYR A 176 24.08 -18.39 -16.92
CA TYR A 176 23.87 -19.34 -18.02
C TYR A 176 24.87 -20.50 -17.98
N ALA A 177 26.10 -20.25 -17.52
CA ALA A 177 27.12 -21.29 -17.37
C ALA A 177 26.89 -22.22 -16.15
N THR A 178 26.30 -21.71 -15.07
CA THR A 178 26.23 -22.42 -13.78
C THR A 178 24.83 -22.86 -13.37
N GLY A 179 23.79 -22.23 -13.91
CA GLY A 179 22.41 -22.34 -13.42
C GLY A 179 22.18 -21.71 -12.05
N ASP A 180 23.17 -21.05 -11.46
CA ASP A 180 23.10 -20.49 -10.11
C ASP A 180 22.96 -18.97 -10.15
N ALA A 181 21.72 -18.51 -9.95
CA ALA A 181 21.39 -17.09 -9.97
C ALA A 181 22.04 -16.29 -8.82
N PHE A 182 22.54 -16.96 -7.76
CA PHE A 182 23.29 -16.30 -6.68
C PHE A 182 24.81 -16.28 -6.92
N ALA A 183 25.33 -16.90 -7.99
CA ALA A 183 26.77 -17.08 -8.21
C ALA A 183 27.55 -15.76 -8.16
N SER A 184 27.05 -14.70 -8.83
CA SER A 184 27.70 -13.39 -8.85
C SER A 184 27.67 -12.67 -7.51
N ILE A 185 26.57 -12.81 -6.76
CA ILE A 185 26.46 -12.23 -5.41
C ILE A 185 27.42 -12.95 -4.44
N LYS A 186 27.50 -14.29 -4.52
CA LYS A 186 28.43 -15.11 -3.74
C LYS A 186 29.90 -14.82 -4.05
N SER A 187 30.21 -14.39 -5.27
CA SER A 187 31.56 -13.95 -5.67
C SER A 187 31.89 -12.51 -5.31
N GLY A 188 31.02 -11.81 -4.57
CA GLY A 188 31.26 -10.47 -4.04
C GLY A 188 30.57 -9.33 -4.77
N GLN A 189 29.78 -9.61 -5.81
CA GLN A 189 29.02 -8.58 -6.56
C GLN A 189 27.74 -8.15 -5.82
N VAL A 190 27.87 -7.79 -4.53
CA VAL A 190 26.76 -7.51 -3.62
C VAL A 190 25.90 -6.31 -4.03
N TRP A 191 26.43 -5.41 -4.87
CA TRP A 191 25.66 -4.28 -5.41
C TRP A 191 24.46 -4.74 -6.26
N ARG A 192 24.51 -5.95 -6.82
CA ARG A 192 23.42 -6.55 -7.61
C ARG A 192 22.12 -6.78 -6.83
N LEU A 193 22.19 -6.71 -5.49
CA LEU A 193 21.00 -6.68 -4.63
C LEU A 193 20.25 -5.34 -4.71
N PHE A 194 20.91 -4.26 -5.12
CA PHE A 194 20.38 -2.89 -5.05
C PHE A 194 20.28 -2.21 -6.42
N SER A 195 21.30 -2.40 -7.27
CA SER A 195 21.40 -1.77 -8.58
C SER A 195 20.26 -2.07 -9.57
N PRO A 196 19.54 -3.22 -9.50
CA PRO A 196 18.48 -3.49 -10.47
C PRO A 196 17.31 -2.50 -10.38
N MET A 197 17.17 -1.78 -9.26
CA MET A 197 16.18 -0.70 -9.11
C MET A 197 16.37 0.42 -10.14
N LEU A 198 17.56 0.57 -10.71
CA LEU A 198 17.90 1.63 -11.67
C LEU A 198 17.55 1.24 -13.12
N LEU A 199 17.43 -0.05 -13.42
CA LEU A 199 17.08 -0.57 -14.75
C LEU A 199 15.57 -0.59 -14.95
N HIS A 200 15.06 -0.32 -16.15
CA HIS A 200 13.61 -0.31 -16.41
C HIS A 200 13.29 -0.80 -17.81
N GLY A 201 12.35 -1.74 -17.96
CA GLY A 201 12.00 -2.36 -19.25
C GLY A 201 11.19 -1.51 -20.24
N SER A 202 10.68 -0.34 -19.83
CA SER A 202 9.98 0.59 -20.71
C SER A 202 9.87 1.99 -20.10
N MET A 203 9.55 2.98 -20.94
CA MET A 203 9.31 4.36 -20.48
C MET A 203 8.11 4.45 -19.53
N MET A 204 7.03 3.69 -19.79
CA MET A 204 5.86 3.66 -18.91
C MET A 204 6.19 3.00 -17.57
N HIS A 205 6.98 1.93 -17.58
CA HIS A 205 7.44 1.26 -16.36
C HIS A 205 8.33 2.20 -15.53
N LEU A 206 9.25 2.95 -16.16
CA LEU A 206 10.03 3.98 -15.49
C LEU A 206 9.12 5.07 -14.91
N ALA A 207 8.27 5.69 -15.71
CA ALA A 207 7.41 6.80 -15.30
C ALA A 207 6.55 6.42 -14.08
N PHE A 208 5.93 5.23 -14.10
CA PHE A 208 5.12 4.75 -12.98
C PHE A 208 5.93 4.61 -11.69
N ASN A 209 7.14 4.03 -11.76
CA ASN A 209 8.01 3.92 -10.59
C ASN A 209 8.47 5.29 -10.08
N MET A 210 8.87 6.20 -10.97
CA MET A 210 9.35 7.52 -10.57
C MET A 210 8.25 8.35 -9.90
N ILE A 211 7.01 8.28 -10.39
CA ILE A 211 5.84 8.91 -9.76
C ILE A 211 5.62 8.33 -8.36
N ASN A 212 5.64 7.00 -8.21
CA ASN A 212 5.41 6.38 -6.91
C ASN A 212 6.56 6.66 -5.93
N LEU A 213 7.82 6.65 -6.36
CA LEU A 213 8.96 7.06 -5.53
C LEU A 213 8.85 8.52 -5.10
N TYR A 214 8.46 9.42 -6.01
CA TYR A 214 8.28 10.83 -5.68
C TYR A 214 7.18 11.05 -4.64
N ILE A 215 6.04 10.38 -4.82
CA ILE A 215 4.89 10.48 -3.92
C ILE A 215 5.19 9.79 -2.58
N LEU A 216 5.46 8.48 -2.59
CA LEU A 216 5.59 7.67 -1.39
C LEU A 216 6.98 7.83 -0.73
N GLY A 217 8.04 7.77 -1.53
CA GLY A 217 9.40 7.98 -1.03
C GLY A 217 9.59 9.37 -0.45
N GLY A 218 9.05 10.39 -1.14
CA GLY A 218 9.05 11.75 -0.63
C GLY A 218 8.28 11.93 0.69
N VAL A 219 7.18 11.18 0.92
CA VAL A 219 6.50 11.15 2.22
C VAL A 219 7.45 10.64 3.30
N VAL A 220 8.06 9.48 3.08
CA VAL A 220 8.93 8.85 4.06
C VAL A 220 10.17 9.70 4.33
N GLU A 221 10.81 10.22 3.29
CA GLU A 221 12.02 11.04 3.42
C GLU A 221 11.75 12.36 4.16
N ARG A 222 10.61 13.02 3.92
CA ARG A 222 10.25 14.25 4.66
C ARG A 222 9.90 13.99 6.11
N ILE A 223 9.22 12.88 6.40
CA ILE A 223 8.79 12.54 7.77
C ILE A 223 9.97 11.99 8.58
N HIS A 224 10.70 11.03 8.01
CA HIS A 224 11.71 10.23 8.71
C HIS A 224 13.15 10.65 8.43
N GLY A 225 13.38 11.51 7.44
CA GLY A 225 14.71 11.94 7.00
C GLY A 225 15.34 11.01 5.98
N SER A 226 16.34 11.55 5.25
CA SER A 226 17.01 10.88 4.14
C SER A 226 17.70 9.57 4.52
N TRP A 227 18.36 9.49 5.69
CA TRP A 227 19.03 8.26 6.11
C TRP A 227 18.05 7.12 6.36
N PHE A 228 16.95 7.37 7.09
CA PHE A 228 15.92 6.37 7.31
C PHE A 228 15.33 5.89 5.99
N TYR A 229 14.99 6.84 5.11
CA TYR A 229 14.43 6.50 3.80
C TYR A 229 15.41 5.71 2.93
N LEU A 230 16.69 6.09 2.90
CA LEU A 230 17.72 5.36 2.16
C LEU A 230 17.83 3.90 2.65
N PHE A 231 17.93 3.68 3.95
CA PHE A 231 18.02 2.31 4.48
C PHE A 231 16.74 1.51 4.28
N LEU A 232 15.56 2.13 4.42
CA LEU A 232 14.29 1.48 4.09
C LEU A 232 14.27 1.07 2.60
N LEU A 233 14.63 1.99 1.71
CA LEU A 233 14.62 1.75 0.26
C LEU A 233 15.57 0.61 -0.12
N LEU A 234 16.81 0.63 0.41
CA LEU A 234 17.81 -0.40 0.17
C LEU A 234 17.41 -1.75 0.76
N ALA A 235 16.82 -1.78 1.96
CA ALA A 235 16.34 -3.03 2.58
C ALA A 235 15.19 -3.64 1.77
N CYS A 236 14.20 -2.83 1.39
CA CYS A 236 13.10 -3.27 0.54
C CYS A 236 13.62 -3.79 -0.81
N GLN A 237 14.57 -3.10 -1.44
CA GLN A 237 15.14 -3.53 -2.72
C GLN A 237 15.94 -4.83 -2.60
N ALA A 238 16.82 -4.95 -1.59
CA ALA A 238 17.64 -6.14 -1.41
C ALA A 238 16.80 -7.40 -1.21
N ILE A 239 15.76 -7.31 -0.37
CA ILE A 239 14.85 -8.43 -0.15
C ILE A 239 13.98 -8.67 -1.38
N ALA A 240 13.48 -7.64 -2.06
CA ALA A 240 12.77 -7.81 -3.32
C ALA A 240 13.61 -8.59 -4.36
N THR A 241 14.86 -8.18 -4.57
CA THR A 241 15.78 -8.88 -5.47
C THR A 241 16.05 -10.30 -5.00
N THR A 242 16.34 -10.50 -3.71
CA THR A 242 16.62 -11.84 -3.16
C THR A 242 15.41 -12.77 -3.28
N THR A 243 14.20 -12.27 -2.99
CA THR A 243 12.97 -13.04 -3.11
C THR A 243 12.72 -13.45 -4.56
N GLN A 244 12.97 -12.57 -5.54
CA GLN A 244 12.85 -12.93 -6.95
C GLN A 244 13.85 -14.01 -7.36
N ILE A 245 15.14 -13.81 -7.04
CA ILE A 245 16.22 -14.73 -7.42
C ILE A 245 16.02 -16.12 -6.78
N ALA A 246 15.44 -16.16 -5.58
CA ALA A 246 15.18 -17.42 -4.88
C ALA A 246 14.00 -18.22 -5.44
N LEU A 247 13.19 -17.65 -6.34
CA LEU A 247 12.12 -18.40 -6.99
C LEU A 247 12.69 -19.39 -8.01
N PRO A 248 12.07 -20.58 -8.17
CA PRO A 248 12.45 -21.49 -9.23
C PRO A 248 12.18 -20.90 -10.62
N ASP A 249 13.09 -21.11 -11.57
CA ASP A 249 13.00 -20.57 -12.94
C ASP A 249 11.69 -20.92 -13.68
N TRP A 250 11.11 -22.10 -13.38
CA TRP A 250 9.85 -22.54 -13.98
C TRP A 250 8.64 -21.75 -13.49
N LEU A 251 8.76 -21.09 -12.34
CA LEU A 251 7.73 -20.20 -11.78
C LEU A 251 7.95 -18.78 -12.30
N GLU A 252 9.13 -18.21 -12.02
CA GLU A 252 9.55 -16.93 -12.56
C GLU A 252 11.07 -16.92 -12.78
N PRO A 253 11.57 -16.37 -13.89
CA PRO A 253 13.01 -16.26 -14.11
C PRO A 253 13.66 -15.35 -13.06
N PRO A 254 14.98 -15.50 -12.79
CA PRO A 254 15.71 -14.70 -11.80
C PRO A 254 16.06 -13.30 -12.35
N LEU A 255 15.07 -12.65 -12.96
CA LEU A 255 15.16 -11.32 -13.54
C LEU A 255 14.22 -10.37 -12.81
N ALA A 256 14.79 -9.45 -12.05
CA ALA A 256 14.08 -8.31 -11.48
C ALA A 256 14.75 -7.02 -11.94
N ILE A 257 14.10 -6.26 -12.81
CA ILE A 257 14.49 -4.89 -13.14
C ILE A 257 13.40 -3.92 -12.69
N GLY A 258 13.81 -2.74 -12.23
CA GLY A 258 12.92 -1.66 -11.84
C GLY A 258 12.83 -1.49 -10.34
N ALA A 259 12.49 -0.27 -9.93
CA ALA A 259 12.34 0.09 -8.52
C ALA A 259 11.05 -0.44 -7.88
N SER A 260 10.24 -1.23 -8.59
CA SER A 260 8.88 -1.58 -8.19
C SER A 260 8.82 -2.42 -6.91
N GLY A 261 9.79 -3.32 -6.69
CA GLY A 261 9.92 -4.03 -5.41
C GLY A 261 10.14 -3.06 -4.24
N ALA A 262 11.06 -2.11 -4.38
CA ALA A 262 11.29 -1.08 -3.38
C ALA A 262 10.05 -0.17 -3.19
N VAL A 263 9.37 0.20 -4.27
CA VAL A 263 8.12 0.98 -4.24
C VAL A 263 7.03 0.25 -3.45
N PHE A 264 6.81 -1.04 -3.69
CA PHE A 264 5.84 -1.84 -2.92
C PHE A 264 6.20 -1.91 -1.43
N GLY A 265 7.49 -1.95 -1.09
CA GLY A 265 7.95 -1.85 0.29
C GLY A 265 7.69 -0.47 0.91
N VAL A 266 8.01 0.63 0.22
CA VAL A 266 7.70 1.98 0.72
C VAL A 266 6.18 2.18 0.84
N PHE A 267 5.39 1.65 -0.09
CA PHE A 267 3.93 1.59 0.00
C PHE A 267 3.47 0.84 1.25
N GLY A 268 3.99 -0.38 1.48
CA GLY A 268 3.69 -1.19 2.66
C GLY A 268 3.99 -0.44 3.95
N PHE A 269 5.12 0.27 3.99
CA PHE A 269 5.50 1.10 5.13
C PHE A 269 4.46 2.20 5.40
N VAL A 270 4.16 3.03 4.39
CA VAL A 270 3.22 4.17 4.54
C VAL A 270 1.79 3.69 4.78
N TRP A 271 1.40 2.51 4.27
CA TRP A 271 0.08 1.94 4.50
C TRP A 271 -0.12 1.43 5.94
N ILE A 272 0.88 0.79 6.52
CA ILE A 272 0.78 0.20 7.86
C ILE A 272 1.08 1.20 8.96
N ARG A 273 1.98 2.15 8.72
CA ARG A 273 2.46 3.06 9.76
C ARG A 273 1.36 3.81 10.53
N PRO A 274 0.29 4.34 9.92
CA PRO A 274 -0.80 5.02 10.62
C PRO A 274 -1.63 4.10 11.53
N LYS A 275 -1.59 2.78 11.29
CA LYS A 275 -2.26 1.78 12.12
C LYS A 275 -1.45 1.46 13.38
N MET A 276 -0.12 1.60 13.30
CA MET A 276 0.80 1.38 14.41
C MET A 276 0.98 2.64 15.26
N GLN A 277 0.81 3.81 14.64
CA GLN A 277 0.98 5.10 15.29
C GLN A 277 -0.18 6.04 14.90
N ALA A 278 -1.16 6.20 15.79
CA ALA A 278 -2.33 7.05 15.55
C ALA A 278 -1.97 8.52 15.25
N SER A 279 -0.84 9.02 15.76
CA SER A 279 -0.34 10.38 15.50
C SER A 279 0.40 10.53 14.17
N TYR A 280 0.55 9.48 13.36
CA TYR A 280 1.28 9.55 12.10
C TYR A 280 0.56 10.48 11.11
N PRO A 281 1.25 11.47 10.51
CA PRO A 281 0.60 12.62 9.88
C PRO A 281 -0.07 12.33 8.53
N VAL A 282 0.26 11.21 7.89
CA VAL A 282 -0.20 10.87 6.54
C VAL A 282 -0.92 9.52 6.58
N GLU A 283 -2.05 9.41 5.88
CA GLU A 283 -2.75 8.13 5.70
C GLU A 283 -3.09 7.96 4.22
N ILE A 284 -2.86 6.76 3.66
CA ILE A 284 -3.19 6.47 2.27
C ILE A 284 -4.71 6.26 2.17
N PRO A 285 -5.42 6.98 1.28
CA PRO A 285 -6.84 6.74 1.06
C PRO A 285 -7.12 5.27 0.69
N SER A 286 -8.18 4.69 1.23
CA SER A 286 -8.51 3.27 1.02
C SER A 286 -8.67 2.89 -0.44
N PHE A 287 -9.07 3.82 -1.31
CA PHE A 287 -9.11 3.61 -2.75
C PHE A 287 -7.71 3.34 -3.33
N ASN A 288 -6.70 4.13 -2.97
CA ASN A 288 -5.33 3.97 -3.46
C ASN A 288 -4.70 2.68 -2.92
N VAL A 289 -5.01 2.29 -1.68
CA VAL A 289 -4.59 0.98 -1.13
C VAL A 289 -5.18 -0.16 -1.97
N LYS A 290 -6.50 -0.12 -2.23
CA LYS A 290 -7.17 -1.12 -3.07
C LYS A 290 -6.61 -1.14 -4.48
N PHE A 291 -6.29 0.02 -5.05
CA PHE A 291 -5.65 0.12 -6.36
C PHE A 291 -4.27 -0.53 -6.37
N MET A 292 -3.40 -0.24 -5.41
CA MET A 292 -2.05 -0.83 -5.31
C MET A 292 -2.10 -2.35 -5.11
N LEU A 293 -2.97 -2.84 -4.22
CA LEU A 293 -3.12 -4.28 -3.99
C LEU A 293 -3.81 -4.97 -5.17
N GLY A 294 -4.79 -4.34 -5.80
CA GLY A 294 -5.42 -4.84 -7.01
C GLY A 294 -4.45 -4.90 -8.19
N PHE A 295 -3.58 -3.90 -8.33
CA PHE A 295 -2.50 -3.90 -9.31
C PHE A 295 -1.50 -5.01 -9.05
N LEU A 296 -1.11 -5.26 -7.79
CA LEU A 296 -0.28 -6.40 -7.41
C LEU A 296 -0.93 -7.72 -7.86
N VAL A 297 -2.21 -7.94 -7.56
CA VAL A 297 -2.94 -9.14 -7.99
C VAL A 297 -2.99 -9.23 -9.52
N LEU A 298 -3.19 -8.12 -10.22
CA LEU A 298 -3.20 -8.07 -11.68
C LEU A 298 -1.85 -8.47 -12.29
N CYS A 299 -0.73 -8.11 -11.65
CA CYS A 299 0.62 -8.50 -12.08
C CYS A 299 0.88 -10.02 -12.00
N PHE A 300 0.16 -10.75 -11.14
CA PHE A 300 0.20 -12.21 -11.11
C PHE A 300 -0.60 -12.87 -12.26
N THR A 301 -1.34 -12.08 -13.05
CA THR A 301 -2.14 -12.61 -14.15
C THR A 301 -1.40 -12.53 -15.48
N PRO A 302 -1.73 -13.39 -16.46
CA PRO A 302 -1.15 -13.31 -17.81
C PRO A 302 -1.45 -12.01 -18.58
N ILE A 303 -2.33 -11.14 -18.06
CA ILE A 303 -2.70 -9.86 -18.69
C ILE A 303 -1.50 -8.91 -18.74
N ILE A 304 -0.63 -8.96 -17.73
CA ILE A 304 0.60 -8.16 -17.65
C ILE A 304 1.77 -9.13 -17.53
N PRO A 305 2.30 -9.66 -18.64
CA PRO A 305 3.38 -10.63 -18.62
C PRO A 305 4.73 -9.99 -18.25
N GLY A 306 5.68 -10.81 -17.80
CA GLY A 306 7.06 -10.38 -17.56
C GLY A 306 7.25 -9.51 -16.32
N ILE A 307 6.44 -9.72 -15.28
CA ILE A 307 6.55 -9.02 -14.00
C ILE A 307 7.24 -9.91 -12.97
N ALA A 308 8.21 -9.33 -12.26
CA ALA A 308 8.90 -9.95 -11.14
C ALA A 308 8.01 -9.87 -9.88
N ASN A 309 7.02 -10.75 -9.75
CA ASN A 309 6.05 -10.66 -8.65
C ASN A 309 6.67 -11.07 -7.31
N GLY A 310 7.66 -11.96 -7.34
CA GLY A 310 8.48 -12.27 -6.15
C GLY A 310 9.11 -11.01 -5.56
N ALA A 311 9.61 -10.11 -6.40
CA ALA A 311 10.15 -8.83 -5.98
C ALA A 311 9.08 -7.90 -5.34
N HIS A 312 7.87 -7.84 -5.90
CA HIS A 312 6.79 -7.02 -5.32
C HIS A 312 6.38 -7.51 -3.95
N VAL A 313 6.18 -8.82 -3.78
CA VAL A 313 5.80 -9.43 -2.51
C VAL A 313 6.90 -9.28 -1.47
N GLY A 314 8.15 -9.60 -1.84
CA GLY A 314 9.31 -9.46 -0.95
C GLY A 314 9.46 -8.03 -0.42
N GLY A 315 9.39 -7.05 -1.33
CA GLY A 315 9.42 -5.64 -0.96
C GLY A 315 8.28 -5.23 -0.03
N LEU A 316 7.03 -5.56 -0.38
CA LEU A 316 5.84 -5.25 0.42
C LEU A 316 5.94 -5.78 1.86
N ILE A 317 6.37 -7.03 2.03
CA ILE A 317 6.52 -7.67 3.33
C ILE A 317 7.52 -6.90 4.20
N VAL A 318 8.69 -6.53 3.66
CA VAL A 318 9.70 -5.76 4.40
C VAL A 318 9.14 -4.41 4.83
N GLY A 319 8.47 -3.71 3.92
CA GLY A 319 7.84 -2.42 4.22
C GLY A 319 6.86 -2.49 5.40
N VAL A 320 5.98 -3.50 5.37
CA VAL A 320 5.00 -3.78 6.43
C VAL A 320 5.70 -4.06 7.76
N ILE A 321 6.72 -4.93 7.76
CA ILE A 321 7.48 -5.29 8.96
C ILE A 321 8.17 -4.05 9.54
N VAL A 322 8.89 -3.27 8.71
CA VAL A 322 9.59 -2.07 9.16
C VAL A 322 8.60 -1.05 9.72
N ALA A 323 7.41 -0.88 9.14
CA ALA A 323 6.39 0.01 9.70
C ALA A 323 5.89 -0.43 11.08
N ALA A 324 5.81 -1.73 11.33
CA ALA A 324 5.39 -2.30 12.61
C ALA A 324 6.46 -2.13 13.71
N VAL A 325 7.74 -2.30 13.37
CA VAL A 325 8.83 -2.28 14.38
C VAL A 325 9.52 -0.92 14.53
N ALA A 326 9.42 -0.02 13.54
CA ALA A 326 10.08 1.28 13.61
C ALA A 326 9.56 2.09 14.82
N PRO A 327 10.45 2.78 15.56
CA PRO A 327 10.05 3.54 16.74
C PRO A 327 9.05 4.65 16.38
N PRO A 328 8.12 5.02 17.27
CA PRO A 328 7.26 6.19 17.12
C PRO A 328 8.08 7.43 16.79
N ARG A 329 7.60 8.22 15.83
CA ARG A 329 8.18 9.52 15.48
C ARG A 329 7.08 10.55 15.61
N PHE A 330 7.22 11.54 16.50
CA PHE A 330 6.24 12.57 16.94
C PHE A 330 5.59 12.34 18.31
#